data_AF-A0A661U9V9-F1
#
_entry.id   AF-A0A661U9V9-F1
#
_cell.length_a   1.000
_cell.length_b   1.000
_cell.length_c   1.000
_cell.angle_alpha   90.00
_cell.angle_beta   90.00
_cell.angle_gamma   90.00
#
_symmetry.space_group_name_H-M   'P 1'
#
loop_
_entity.id
_entity.type
_entity.pdbx_description
1 polymer ?
#
loop_
_entity_poly.entity_id
_entity_poly.type
_entity_poly.pdbx_seq_one_letter_code
_entity_poly.pdbx_strand_id
1 'polypeptide(L)'
;MIGMFTQKAGGFSNILAKLNSINPDLTSAVGPPGWLPIVALVFLTSVAPFAMPQLVQKFYGIKDDRSVKIGTIVASLFALVITLGAYYSGTLTRVFISAGKYPALFTNGKVAVDKLIPVMIRDFVPDLLAVIILLLVFAASMSTLAALVLVSSSSIVKDLYQGFFRKDTSERKLVLLMRVACLVAIVLSVLLAFERPTIIVTMLSISWGAVASVFLAPFVYGLLWKRATKLGAIISSFAGLGTTLVWYALSESTKQVPTIASAGMIVSLLVLPIVVGIESTLRRKPAAS
;
A
#
# COMPACT_ATOMS: atom_id res chain seq x y z
N MET A 1 24.90 -2.28 -0.90
CA MET A 1 24.26 -2.63 -2.19
C MET A 1 24.42 -1.51 -3.22
N ILE A 2 23.89 -0.31 -2.97
CA ILE A 2 23.96 0.87 -3.87
C ILE A 2 25.39 1.13 -4.37
N GLY A 3 26.35 1.40 -3.49
CA GLY A 3 27.72 1.73 -3.89
C GLY A 3 28.40 0.65 -4.75
N MET A 4 28.14 -0.62 -4.43
CA MET A 4 28.66 -1.75 -5.21
C MET A 4 28.07 -1.79 -6.63
N PHE A 5 26.76 -1.58 -6.78
CA PHE A 5 26.14 -1.52 -8.11
C PHE A 5 26.58 -0.28 -8.88
N THR A 6 26.72 0.87 -8.23
CA THR A 6 27.24 2.09 -8.86
C THR A 6 28.66 1.87 -9.40
N GLN A 7 29.52 1.20 -8.63
CA GLN A 7 30.87 0.86 -9.06
C GLN A 7 30.87 -0.13 -10.24
N LYS A 8 30.08 -1.22 -10.15
CA LYS A 8 29.93 -2.20 -11.24
C LYS A 8 29.33 -1.60 -12.51
N ALA A 9 28.53 -0.54 -12.41
CA ALA A 9 27.95 0.15 -13.55
C ALA A 9 28.93 1.09 -14.26
N GLY A 10 30.12 1.32 -13.68
CA GLY A 10 31.13 2.25 -14.19
C GLY A 10 30.97 3.68 -13.67
N GLY A 11 30.29 3.87 -12.53
CA GLY A 11 30.06 5.19 -11.93
C GLY A 11 28.78 5.88 -12.41
N PHE A 12 28.44 7.00 -11.76
CA PHE A 12 27.18 7.72 -11.98
C PHE A 12 27.02 8.26 -13.41
N SER A 13 28.10 8.80 -13.99
CA SER A 13 28.10 9.31 -15.37
C SER A 13 27.76 8.22 -16.40
N ASN A 14 28.35 7.03 -16.25
CA ASN A 14 28.06 5.89 -17.14
C ASN A 14 26.64 5.35 -16.97
N ILE A 15 26.08 5.40 -15.75
CA ILE A 15 24.68 5.05 -15.51
C ILE A 15 23.76 5.99 -16.29
N LEU A 16 23.98 7.31 -16.18
CA LEU A 16 23.20 8.30 -16.92
C LEU A 16 23.30 8.12 -18.43
N ALA A 17 24.50 7.93 -18.96
CA ALA A 17 24.71 7.70 -20.39
C ALA A 17 23.99 6.44 -20.89
N LYS A 18 24.08 5.33 -20.13
CA LYS A 18 23.38 4.08 -20.47
C LYS A 18 21.87 4.22 -20.38
N LEU A 19 21.34 4.90 -19.36
CA LEU A 19 19.91 5.14 -19.23
C LEU A 19 19.39 6.01 -20.40
N ASN A 20 20.11 7.07 -20.75
CA ASN A 20 19.77 7.94 -21.89
C ASN A 20 19.76 7.15 -23.21
N SER A 21 20.71 6.23 -23.39
CA SER A 21 20.73 5.34 -24.57
C SER A 21 19.57 4.35 -24.65
N ILE A 22 18.97 3.98 -23.50
CA ILE A 22 17.80 3.09 -23.46
C ILE A 22 16.54 3.88 -23.78
N ASN A 23 16.33 5.00 -23.06
CA ASN A 23 15.26 5.95 -23.33
C ASN A 23 15.62 7.29 -22.65
N PRO A 24 15.67 8.41 -23.40
CA PRO A 24 15.96 9.74 -22.84
C PRO A 24 15.06 10.13 -21.67
N ASP A 25 13.79 9.71 -21.68
CA ASP A 25 12.81 10.00 -20.64
C ASP A 25 13.19 9.38 -19.29
N LEU A 26 14.03 8.34 -19.26
CA LEU A 26 14.50 7.71 -18.01
C LEU A 26 15.49 8.58 -17.23
N THR A 27 16.10 9.57 -17.90
CA THR A 27 17.01 10.55 -17.26
C THR A 27 16.34 11.89 -16.97
N SER A 28 15.11 12.06 -17.42
CA SER A 28 14.32 13.25 -17.13
C SER A 28 13.85 13.29 -15.66
N ALA A 29 13.45 14.48 -15.19
CA ALA A 29 12.92 14.65 -13.83
C ALA A 29 11.66 13.82 -13.55
N VAL A 30 10.91 13.46 -14.61
CA VAL A 30 9.67 12.67 -14.52
C VAL A 30 9.69 11.62 -15.64
N GLY A 31 10.13 10.41 -15.30
CA GLY A 31 10.10 9.28 -16.22
C GLY A 31 8.69 8.70 -16.44
N PRO A 32 8.54 7.77 -17.40
CA PRO A 32 7.32 7.00 -17.57
C PRO A 32 6.98 6.26 -16.26
N PRO A 33 5.73 6.30 -15.76
CA PRO A 33 4.47 6.59 -16.45
C PRO A 33 4.00 8.05 -16.44
N GLY A 34 4.82 9.00 -15.97
CA GLY A 34 4.45 10.41 -15.79
C GLY A 34 4.33 10.81 -14.32
N TRP A 35 4.12 12.10 -14.06
CA TRP A 35 4.16 12.65 -12.70
C TRP A 35 2.92 12.26 -11.87
N LEU A 36 1.75 12.16 -12.51
CA LEU A 36 0.49 11.95 -11.81
C LEU A 36 0.44 10.59 -11.08
N PRO A 37 0.80 9.44 -11.69
CA PRO A 37 0.85 8.17 -10.96
C PRO A 37 1.89 8.16 -9.82
N ILE A 38 3.00 8.91 -9.96
CA ILE A 38 4.02 9.01 -8.91
C ILE A 38 3.46 9.78 -7.71
N VAL A 39 2.88 10.96 -7.95
CA VAL A 39 2.24 11.76 -6.89
C VAL A 39 1.10 10.97 -6.26
N ALA A 40 0.30 10.28 -7.05
CA ALA A 40 -0.77 9.43 -6.55
C ALA A 40 -0.22 8.27 -5.70
N LEU A 41 0.88 7.63 -6.08
CA LEU A 41 1.51 6.57 -5.29
C LEU A 41 2.06 7.11 -3.96
N VAL A 42 2.67 8.30 -3.97
CA VAL A 42 3.15 8.97 -2.75
C VAL A 42 1.96 9.30 -1.84
N PHE A 43 0.88 9.86 -2.38
CA PHE A 43 -0.33 10.15 -1.62
C PHE A 43 -0.94 8.87 -1.03
N LEU A 44 -1.13 7.83 -1.84
CA LEU A 44 -1.64 6.54 -1.41
C LEU A 44 -0.83 5.97 -0.25
N THR A 45 0.49 5.86 -0.42
CA THR A 45 1.37 5.23 0.57
C THR A 45 1.54 6.08 1.84
N SER A 46 1.36 7.39 1.76
CA SER A 46 1.45 8.29 2.92
C SER A 46 0.14 8.40 3.69
N VAL A 47 -1.00 8.42 2.99
CA VAL A 47 -2.32 8.72 3.57
C VAL A 47 -3.09 7.45 3.94
N ALA A 48 -3.00 6.38 3.15
CA ALA A 48 -3.69 5.12 3.44
C ALA A 48 -3.34 4.54 4.84
N PRO A 49 -2.09 4.62 5.34
CA PRO A 49 -1.73 4.22 6.69
C PRO A 49 -2.63 4.74 7.81
N PHE A 50 -3.14 5.97 7.71
CA PHE A 50 -4.00 6.57 8.74
C PHE A 50 -5.35 5.86 8.87
N ALA A 51 -5.83 5.27 7.77
CA ALA A 51 -7.13 4.60 7.71
C ALA A 51 -7.06 3.10 8.08
N MET A 52 -5.85 2.58 8.34
CA MET A 52 -5.64 1.14 8.53
C MET A 52 -5.69 0.73 10.01
N PRO A 53 -6.59 -0.19 10.41
CA PRO A 53 -6.70 -0.64 11.80
C PRO A 53 -5.38 -1.14 12.39
N GLN A 54 -4.57 -1.86 11.61
CA GLN A 54 -3.28 -2.41 12.09
C GLN A 54 -2.25 -1.34 12.51
N LEU A 55 -2.37 -0.11 12.00
CA LEU A 55 -1.48 1.00 12.35
C LEU A 55 -2.09 1.87 13.44
N VAL A 56 -3.40 2.10 13.39
CA VAL A 56 -4.14 2.79 14.45
C VAL A 56 -3.94 2.12 15.80
N GLN A 57 -3.98 0.78 15.85
CA GLN A 57 -3.72 0.00 17.06
C GLN A 57 -2.34 0.26 17.67
N LYS A 58 -1.32 0.58 16.85
CA LYS A 58 0.03 0.87 17.36
C LYS A 58 0.12 2.23 18.02
N PHE A 59 -0.69 3.21 17.60
CA PHE A 59 -0.72 4.53 18.23
C PHE A 59 -1.29 4.45 19.65
N TYR A 60 -2.20 3.52 19.96
CA TYR A 60 -2.67 3.29 21.33
C TYR A 60 -1.61 2.72 22.28
N GLY A 61 -0.54 2.12 21.75
CA GLY A 61 0.57 1.59 22.54
C GLY A 61 1.66 2.63 22.87
N ILE A 62 1.49 3.88 22.42
CA ILE A 62 2.47 4.95 22.68
C ILE A 62 2.39 5.36 24.14
N LYS A 63 3.54 5.33 24.82
CA LYS A 63 3.64 5.58 26.26
C LYS A 63 3.60 7.06 26.62
N ASP A 64 4.15 7.92 25.77
CA ASP A 64 4.39 9.33 26.07
C ASP A 64 4.64 10.16 24.80
N ASP A 65 4.47 11.48 24.91
CA ASP A 65 4.62 12.43 23.80
C ASP A 65 6.06 12.54 23.27
N ARG A 66 7.07 12.25 24.10
CA ARG A 66 8.48 12.28 23.66
C ARG A 66 8.74 11.11 22.71
N SER A 67 8.16 9.95 22.98
CA SER A 67 8.19 8.79 22.07
C SER A 67 7.61 9.12 20.69
N VAL A 68 6.57 9.96 20.61
CA VAL A 68 6.03 10.43 19.32
C VAL A 68 7.07 11.26 18.57
N LYS A 69 7.69 12.26 19.21
CA LYS A 69 8.67 13.15 18.55
C LYS A 69 9.89 12.37 18.03
N ILE A 70 10.43 11.48 18.85
CA ILE A 70 11.56 10.62 18.46
C ILE A 70 11.14 9.70 17.33
N GLY A 71 9.98 9.06 17.46
CA GLY A 71 9.41 8.17 16.45
C GLY A 71 9.28 8.86 15.09
N THR A 72 8.77 10.09 15.05
CA THR A 72 8.63 10.88 13.82
C THR A 72 9.97 11.15 13.15
N ILE A 73 10.99 11.57 13.90
CA ILE A 73 12.32 11.86 13.33
C ILE A 73 12.97 10.60 12.79
N VAL A 74 12.98 9.52 13.59
CA VAL A 74 13.58 8.24 13.21
C VAL A 74 12.85 7.64 12.00
N ALA A 75 11.52 7.64 12.00
CA ALA A 75 10.72 7.16 10.87
C ALA A 75 10.95 7.98 9.60
N SER A 76 11.08 9.31 9.71
CA SER A 76 11.33 10.18 8.55
C SER A 76 12.72 9.94 7.96
N LEU A 77 13.75 9.83 8.80
CA LEU A 77 15.10 9.51 8.34
C LEU A 77 15.15 8.14 7.66
N PHE A 78 14.50 7.14 8.27
CA PHE A 78 14.44 5.79 7.72
C PHE A 78 13.65 5.73 6.41
N ALA A 79 12.54 6.46 6.31
CA ALA A 79 11.77 6.60 5.08
C ALA A 79 12.61 7.21 3.95
N LEU A 80 13.43 8.22 4.25
CA LEU A 80 14.35 8.81 3.27
C LEU A 80 15.39 7.80 2.78
N VAL A 81 16.01 7.05 3.68
CA VAL A 81 17.00 6.02 3.33
C VAL A 81 16.37 4.92 2.48
N ILE A 82 15.19 4.43 2.84
CA ILE A 82 14.47 3.41 2.08
C ILE A 82 14.07 3.96 0.70
N THR A 83 13.53 5.17 0.64
CA THR A 83 13.08 5.77 -0.61
C THR A 83 14.25 5.94 -1.57
N LEU A 84 15.34 6.58 -1.13
CA LEU A 84 16.52 6.73 -1.98
C LEU A 84 17.09 5.37 -2.40
N GLY A 85 17.18 4.41 -1.49
CA GLY A 85 17.75 3.09 -1.81
C GLY A 85 16.89 2.25 -2.74
N ALA A 86 15.58 2.19 -2.50
CA ALA A 86 14.65 1.39 -3.30
C ALA A 86 14.48 1.97 -4.70
N TYR A 87 14.29 3.28 -4.85
CA TYR A 87 14.14 3.91 -6.16
C TYR A 87 15.45 3.87 -6.95
N TYR A 88 16.59 4.15 -6.31
CA TYR A 88 17.89 4.08 -6.98
C TYR A 88 18.23 2.66 -7.45
N SER A 89 18.06 1.65 -6.59
CA SER A 89 18.28 0.25 -6.96
C SER A 89 17.32 -0.24 -8.05
N GLY A 90 16.07 0.24 -8.03
CA GLY A 90 15.08 0.03 -9.09
C GLY A 90 15.56 0.55 -10.45
N THR A 91 16.05 1.78 -10.52
CA THR A 91 16.59 2.37 -11.76
C THR A 91 17.81 1.60 -12.27
N LEU A 92 18.71 1.18 -11.37
CA LEU A 92 19.91 0.41 -11.76
C LEU A 92 19.58 -0.91 -12.45
N THR A 93 18.44 -1.53 -12.15
CA THR A 93 18.03 -2.77 -12.84
C THR A 93 17.97 -2.60 -14.35
N ARG A 94 17.60 -1.40 -14.86
CA ARG A 94 17.56 -1.08 -16.30
C ARG A 94 18.94 -1.08 -16.95
N VAL A 95 20.00 -0.80 -16.19
CA VAL A 95 21.38 -0.76 -16.69
C VAL A 95 21.98 -2.16 -16.81
N PHE A 96 21.62 -3.05 -15.89
CA PHE A 96 22.20 -4.40 -15.82
C PHE A 96 21.35 -5.48 -16.48
N ILE A 97 20.02 -5.29 -16.54
CA ILE A 97 19.06 -6.25 -17.08
C ILE A 97 18.48 -5.69 -18.39
N SER A 98 18.84 -6.35 -19.49
CA SER A 98 18.32 -6.06 -20.83
C SER A 98 17.71 -7.31 -21.46
N ALA A 99 16.82 -7.12 -22.44
CA ALA A 99 16.14 -8.22 -23.13
C ALA A 99 17.10 -9.21 -23.79
N GLY A 100 18.24 -8.73 -24.29
CA GLY A 100 19.27 -9.59 -24.90
C GLY A 100 20.00 -10.49 -23.91
N LYS A 101 20.17 -10.06 -22.65
CA LYS A 101 20.89 -10.84 -21.63
C LYS A 101 19.97 -11.69 -20.75
N TYR A 102 18.73 -11.26 -20.54
CA TYR A 102 17.76 -11.94 -19.69
C TYR A 102 16.41 -12.11 -20.39
N PRO A 103 16.33 -12.86 -21.51
CA PRO A 103 15.12 -12.97 -22.31
C PRO A 103 13.93 -13.53 -21.50
N ALA A 104 14.18 -14.40 -20.51
CA ALA A 104 13.14 -14.97 -19.64
C ALA A 104 12.41 -13.93 -18.75
N LEU A 105 12.95 -12.72 -18.61
CA LEU A 105 12.32 -11.62 -17.87
C LEU A 105 11.45 -10.71 -18.76
N PHE A 106 11.51 -10.90 -20.08
CA PHE A 106 10.80 -10.10 -21.07
C PHE A 106 9.88 -11.01 -21.87
N THR A 107 8.58 -10.91 -21.66
CA THR A 107 7.57 -11.72 -22.35
C THR A 107 6.60 -10.80 -23.08
N ASN A 108 6.50 -10.93 -24.41
CA ASN A 108 5.60 -10.13 -25.25
C ASN A 108 5.75 -8.61 -25.01
N GLY A 109 7.00 -8.12 -24.90
CA GLY A 109 7.29 -6.71 -24.64
C GLY A 109 7.00 -6.23 -23.21
N LYS A 110 6.52 -7.10 -22.31
CA LYS A 110 6.31 -6.81 -20.89
C LYS A 110 7.49 -7.33 -20.06
N VAL A 111 7.93 -6.50 -19.11
CA VAL A 111 9.01 -6.86 -18.19
C VAL A 111 8.40 -7.42 -16.90
N ALA A 112 8.93 -8.54 -16.42
CA ALA A 112 8.60 -9.07 -15.10
C ALA A 112 9.24 -8.23 -13.98
N VAL A 113 8.69 -7.04 -13.74
CA VAL A 113 9.26 -6.01 -12.85
C VAL A 113 9.56 -6.52 -11.44
N ASP A 114 8.71 -7.39 -10.90
CA ASP A 114 8.85 -7.94 -9.55
C ASP A 114 10.04 -8.92 -9.41
N LYS A 115 10.56 -9.45 -10.54
CA LYS A 115 11.71 -10.36 -10.56
C LYS A 115 13.05 -9.63 -10.71
N LEU A 116 13.05 -8.34 -11.05
CA LEU A 116 14.28 -7.61 -11.38
C LEU A 116 15.24 -7.52 -10.19
N ILE A 117 14.75 -7.14 -9.01
CA ILE A 117 15.57 -7.01 -7.80
C ILE A 117 16.09 -8.38 -7.31
N PRO A 118 15.28 -9.45 -7.23
CA PRO A 118 15.78 -10.79 -6.93
C PRO A 118 16.90 -11.26 -7.84
N VAL A 119 16.77 -11.04 -9.16
CA VAL A 119 17.81 -11.39 -10.14
C VAL A 119 19.07 -10.54 -9.94
N MET A 120 18.91 -9.23 -9.68
CA MET A 120 20.04 -8.36 -9.35
C MET A 120 20.81 -8.83 -8.12
N ILE A 121 20.10 -9.28 -7.08
CA ILE A 121 20.73 -9.82 -5.87
C ILE A 121 21.49 -11.10 -6.21
N ARG A 122 20.85 -12.04 -6.91
CA ARG A 122 21.46 -13.32 -7.27
C ARG A 122 22.73 -13.17 -8.10
N ASP A 123 22.72 -12.31 -9.12
CA ASP A 123 23.78 -12.31 -10.14
C ASP A 123 24.90 -11.30 -9.86
N PHE A 124 24.63 -10.28 -9.04
CA PHE A 124 25.57 -9.17 -8.84
C PHE A 124 26.02 -8.99 -7.39
N VAL A 125 25.42 -9.67 -6.41
CA VAL A 125 25.79 -9.58 -4.99
C VAL A 125 26.57 -10.85 -4.59
N PRO A 126 27.62 -10.74 -3.76
CA PRO A 126 28.32 -11.93 -3.23
C PRO A 126 27.38 -12.87 -2.47
N ASP A 127 27.58 -14.18 -2.61
CA ASP A 127 26.67 -15.23 -2.13
C ASP A 127 26.23 -15.07 -0.67
N LEU A 128 27.19 -14.86 0.24
CA LEU A 128 26.89 -14.70 1.67
C LEU A 128 25.97 -13.50 1.92
N LEU A 129 26.25 -12.38 1.25
CA LEU A 129 25.46 -11.17 1.40
C LEU A 129 24.09 -11.31 0.74
N ALA A 130 24.00 -12.02 -0.39
CA ALA A 130 22.73 -12.35 -1.04
C ALA A 130 21.82 -13.17 -0.11
N VAL A 131 22.36 -14.20 0.55
CA VAL A 131 21.62 -15.00 1.55
C VAL A 131 21.11 -14.13 2.70
N ILE A 132 21.97 -13.28 3.27
CA ILE A 132 21.57 -12.36 4.36
C ILE A 132 20.44 -11.44 3.91
N ILE A 133 20.55 -10.82 2.73
CA ILE A 133 19.52 -9.92 2.21
C ILE A 133 18.19 -10.65 2.02
N LEU A 134 18.22 -11.85 1.43
CA LEU A 134 17.00 -12.65 1.23
C LEU A 134 16.36 -13.04 2.57
N LEU A 135 17.14 -13.43 3.57
CA LEU A 135 16.65 -13.71 4.92
C LEU A 135 15.99 -12.48 5.56
N LEU A 136 16.58 -11.28 5.41
CA LEU A 136 16.01 -10.04 5.91
C LEU A 136 14.68 -9.70 5.22
N VAL A 137 14.59 -9.92 3.90
CA VAL A 137 13.35 -9.72 3.15
C VAL A 137 12.27 -10.69 3.64
N PHE A 138 12.59 -11.97 3.81
CA PHE A 138 11.65 -12.94 4.37
C PHE A 138 11.19 -12.58 5.78
N ALA A 139 12.11 -12.17 6.65
CA ALA A 139 11.78 -11.74 8.01
C ALA A 139 10.82 -10.53 8.02
N ALA A 140 11.09 -9.53 7.17
CA ALA A 140 10.21 -8.36 7.02
C ALA A 140 8.81 -8.76 6.51
N SER A 141 8.73 -9.64 5.49
CA SER A 141 7.45 -10.13 4.97
C SER A 141 6.66 -10.93 6.00
N MET A 142 7.32 -11.81 6.76
CA MET A 142 6.65 -12.64 7.79
C MET A 142 6.08 -11.80 8.94
N SER A 143 6.80 -10.75 9.37
CA SER A 143 6.29 -9.83 10.40
C SER A 143 5.04 -9.07 9.96
N THR A 144 5.00 -8.66 8.68
CA THR A 144 3.84 -7.98 8.10
C THR A 144 2.66 -8.93 7.92
N LEU A 145 2.92 -10.14 7.38
CA LEU A 145 1.90 -11.17 7.20
C LEU A 145 1.24 -11.54 8.53
N ALA A 146 2.04 -11.79 9.57
CA ALA A 146 1.52 -12.14 10.88
C ALA A 146 0.59 -11.05 11.44
N ALA A 147 0.97 -9.78 11.31
CA ALA A 147 0.13 -8.65 11.76
C ALA A 147 -1.19 -8.56 10.98
N LEU A 148 -1.14 -8.67 9.65
CA LEU A 148 -2.34 -8.59 8.81
C LEU A 148 -3.30 -9.75 9.06
N VAL A 149 -2.80 -10.99 9.10
CA VAL A 149 -3.61 -12.18 9.36
C VAL A 149 -4.23 -12.12 10.76
N LEU A 150 -3.47 -11.66 11.77
CA LEU A 150 -3.98 -11.50 13.12
C LEU A 150 -5.10 -10.46 13.18
N VAL A 151 -4.91 -9.29 12.58
CA VAL A 151 -5.94 -8.24 12.55
C VAL A 151 -7.19 -8.72 11.81
N SER A 152 -7.04 -9.30 10.61
CA SER A 152 -8.17 -9.84 9.85
C SER A 152 -8.93 -10.93 10.61
N SER A 153 -8.21 -11.89 11.21
CA SER A 153 -8.85 -12.95 12.01
C SER A 153 -9.59 -12.39 13.22
N SER A 154 -9.01 -11.39 13.90
CA SER A 154 -9.63 -10.75 15.05
C SER A 154 -10.90 -10.00 14.66
N SER A 155 -10.91 -9.30 13.52
CA SER A 155 -12.10 -8.60 13.04
C SER A 155 -13.21 -9.56 12.60
N ILE A 156 -12.87 -10.66 11.92
CA ILE A 156 -13.87 -11.69 11.55
C ILE A 156 -14.51 -12.30 12.81
N VAL A 157 -13.73 -12.56 13.86
CA VAL A 157 -14.22 -13.26 15.04
C VAL A 157 -14.87 -12.33 16.06
N LYS A 158 -14.25 -11.20 16.37
CA LYS A 158 -14.76 -10.27 17.38
C LYS A 158 -15.79 -9.32 16.80
N ASP A 159 -15.48 -8.68 15.67
CA ASP A 159 -16.35 -7.65 15.11
C ASP A 159 -17.58 -8.26 14.41
N LEU A 160 -17.38 -9.33 13.61
CA LEU A 160 -18.47 -9.98 12.89
C LEU A 160 -19.14 -11.09 13.73
N TYR A 161 -18.43 -12.15 14.12
CA TYR A 161 -19.05 -13.29 14.82
C TYR A 161 -19.57 -12.93 16.20
N GLN A 162 -18.73 -12.38 17.09
CA GLN A 162 -19.17 -12.02 18.44
C GLN A 162 -20.08 -10.79 18.43
N GLY A 163 -19.78 -9.78 17.62
CA GLY A 163 -20.55 -8.54 17.52
C GLY A 163 -21.97 -8.73 17.01
N PHE A 164 -22.17 -9.56 15.96
CA PHE A 164 -23.47 -9.71 15.31
C PHE A 164 -24.17 -11.06 15.57
N PHE A 165 -23.45 -12.17 15.69
CA PHE A 165 -24.07 -13.50 15.77
C PHE A 165 -24.19 -14.04 17.19
N ARG A 166 -23.11 -14.03 17.98
CA ARG A 166 -23.09 -14.69 19.31
C ARG A 166 -22.22 -13.95 20.32
N LYS A 167 -22.87 -13.03 21.05
CA LYS A 167 -22.22 -12.13 22.03
C LYS A 167 -21.57 -12.88 23.21
N ASP A 168 -22.25 -13.91 23.72
CA ASP A 168 -21.76 -14.72 24.86
C ASP A 168 -20.96 -15.95 24.41
N THR A 169 -19.82 -15.71 23.77
CA THR A 169 -18.89 -16.78 23.41
C THR A 169 -17.72 -16.80 24.40
N SER A 170 -17.45 -17.96 25.01
CA SER A 170 -16.31 -18.13 25.94
C SER A 170 -14.97 -17.80 25.27
N GLU A 171 -14.03 -17.21 26.01
CA GLU A 171 -12.71 -16.82 25.48
C GLU A 171 -11.96 -17.97 24.80
N ARG A 172 -11.99 -19.18 25.38
CA ARG A 172 -11.33 -20.36 24.80
C ARG A 172 -11.86 -20.70 23.39
N LYS A 173 -13.17 -20.55 23.18
CA LYS A 173 -13.79 -20.73 21.86
C LYS A 173 -13.46 -19.59 20.90
N LEU A 174 -13.40 -18.35 21.38
CA LEU A 174 -12.98 -17.20 20.56
C LEU A 174 -11.55 -17.37 20.06
N VAL A 175 -10.61 -17.78 20.92
CA VAL A 175 -9.22 -18.04 20.51
C VAL A 175 -9.13 -19.17 19.49
N LEU A 176 -9.90 -20.24 19.67
CA LEU A 176 -9.97 -21.33 18.69
C LEU A 176 -10.47 -20.80 17.34
N LEU A 177 -11.56 -20.04 17.33
CA LEU A 177 -12.15 -19.49 16.11
C LEU A 177 -11.21 -18.51 15.41
N MET A 178 -10.47 -17.68 16.17
CA MET A 178 -9.43 -16.80 15.60
C MET A 178 -8.32 -17.62 14.94
N ARG A 179 -7.85 -18.71 15.56
CA ARG A 179 -6.82 -19.59 14.96
C ARG A 179 -7.32 -20.26 13.68
N VAL A 180 -8.58 -20.70 13.64
CA VAL A 180 -9.21 -21.26 12.44
C VAL A 180 -9.31 -20.19 11.34
N ALA A 181 -9.78 -18.98 11.67
CA ALA A 181 -9.85 -17.87 10.72
C ALA A 181 -8.46 -17.49 10.18
N CYS A 182 -7.41 -17.50 11.01
CA CYS A 182 -6.03 -17.32 10.57
C CYS A 182 -5.62 -18.38 9.54
N LEU A 183 -5.88 -19.66 9.83
CA LEU A 183 -5.52 -20.76 8.93
C LEU A 183 -6.23 -20.62 7.58
N VAL A 184 -7.53 -20.32 7.59
CA VAL A 184 -8.31 -20.09 6.37
C VAL A 184 -7.75 -18.92 5.57
N ALA A 185 -7.45 -17.79 6.22
CA ALA A 185 -6.87 -16.63 5.55
C ALA A 185 -5.50 -16.94 4.90
N ILE A 186 -4.65 -17.73 5.56
CA ILE A 186 -3.35 -18.15 5.01
C ILE A 186 -3.55 -19.07 3.81
N VAL A 187 -4.42 -20.08 3.90
CA VAL A 187 -4.69 -21.01 2.81
C VAL A 187 -5.20 -20.26 1.57
N LEU A 188 -6.19 -19.37 1.74
CA LEU A 188 -6.71 -18.55 0.65
C LEU A 188 -5.62 -17.65 0.04
N SER A 189 -4.77 -17.06 0.88
CA SER A 189 -3.65 -16.22 0.43
C SER A 189 -2.65 -17.02 -0.43
N VAL A 190 -2.34 -18.26 -0.03
CA VAL A 190 -1.46 -19.16 -0.78
C VAL A 190 -2.08 -19.57 -2.12
N LEU A 191 -3.38 -19.90 -2.14
CA LEU A 191 -4.10 -20.23 -3.37
C LEU A 191 -4.06 -19.06 -4.37
N LEU A 192 -4.35 -17.84 -3.90
CA LEU A 192 -4.28 -16.63 -4.74
C LEU A 192 -2.85 -16.31 -5.21
N ALA A 193 -1.83 -16.67 -4.42
CA ALA A 193 -0.43 -16.45 -4.79
C ALA A 193 0.02 -17.33 -5.97
N PHE A 194 -0.60 -18.49 -6.19
CA PHE A 194 -0.29 -19.34 -7.35
C PHE A 194 -0.78 -18.75 -8.68
N GLU A 195 -1.92 -18.06 -8.68
CA GLU A 195 -2.53 -17.43 -9.86
C GLU A 195 -1.72 -16.21 -10.37
N ARG A 196 -1.00 -15.51 -9.49
CA ARG A 196 -0.21 -14.28 -9.81
C ARG A 196 -0.99 -13.27 -10.67
N PRO A 197 -2.10 -12.71 -10.16
CA PRO A 197 -3.07 -11.97 -10.97
C PRO A 197 -2.53 -10.69 -11.60
N THR A 198 -1.57 -10.01 -10.97
CA THR A 198 -0.95 -8.78 -11.48
C THR A 198 0.36 -8.48 -10.76
N ILE A 199 1.03 -7.39 -11.13
CA ILE A 199 2.27 -6.93 -10.49
C ILE A 199 2.01 -6.49 -9.04
N ILE A 200 3.00 -6.64 -8.17
CA ILE A 200 2.85 -6.44 -6.72
C ILE A 200 2.36 -5.03 -6.39
N VAL A 201 2.91 -4.00 -7.05
CA VAL A 201 2.51 -2.59 -6.81
C VAL A 201 1.03 -2.37 -7.13
N THR A 202 0.52 -2.99 -8.19
CA THR A 202 -0.89 -2.88 -8.57
C THR A 202 -1.80 -3.55 -7.53
N MET A 203 -1.44 -4.75 -7.05
CA MET A 203 -2.17 -5.44 -5.98
C MET A 203 -2.20 -4.61 -4.69
N LEU A 204 -1.06 -4.03 -4.31
CA LEU A 204 -0.95 -3.17 -3.15
C LEU A 204 -1.82 -1.93 -3.32
N SER A 205 -1.75 -1.27 -4.48
CA SER A 205 -2.49 -0.03 -4.72
C SER A 205 -3.99 -0.23 -4.63
N ILE A 206 -4.55 -1.28 -5.23
CA ILE A 206 -6.00 -1.51 -5.14
C ILE A 206 -6.42 -1.93 -3.74
N SER A 207 -5.66 -2.80 -3.07
CA SER A 207 -5.98 -3.25 -1.71
C SER A 207 -5.94 -2.10 -0.70
N TRP A 208 -4.84 -1.34 -0.69
CA TRP A 208 -4.67 -0.20 0.21
C TRP A 208 -5.63 0.93 -0.14
N GLY A 209 -5.82 1.18 -1.43
CA GLY A 209 -6.79 2.16 -1.94
C GLY A 209 -8.19 1.84 -1.48
N ALA A 210 -8.67 0.62 -1.67
CA ALA A 210 -10.02 0.22 -1.28
C ALA A 210 -10.25 0.35 0.23
N VAL A 211 -9.31 -0.13 1.05
CA VAL A 211 -9.41 -0.02 2.51
C VAL A 211 -9.39 1.45 2.94
N ALA A 212 -8.46 2.25 2.42
CA ALA A 212 -8.38 3.66 2.76
C ALA A 212 -9.59 4.45 2.28
N SER A 213 -10.10 4.19 1.08
CA SER A 213 -11.32 4.83 0.56
C SER A 213 -12.54 4.62 1.47
N VAL A 214 -12.64 3.47 2.15
CA VAL A 214 -13.71 3.20 3.12
C VAL A 214 -13.46 3.92 4.44
N PHE A 215 -12.28 3.76 5.03
CA PHE A 215 -12.07 4.15 6.43
C PHE A 215 -11.50 5.56 6.63
N LEU A 216 -10.88 6.16 5.61
CA LEU A 216 -10.13 7.41 5.75
C LEU A 216 -11.01 8.58 6.19
N ALA A 217 -12.12 8.85 5.49
CA ALA A 217 -12.99 9.97 5.85
C ALA A 217 -13.69 9.76 7.20
N PRO A 218 -14.30 8.59 7.50
CA PRO A 218 -14.83 8.33 8.84
C PRO A 218 -13.80 8.51 9.96
N PHE A 219 -12.56 8.04 9.75
CA PHE A 219 -11.50 8.14 10.74
C PHE A 219 -11.04 9.59 10.96
N VAL A 220 -10.66 10.29 9.89
CA VAL A 220 -10.13 11.66 9.96
C VAL A 220 -11.18 12.64 10.48
N TYR A 221 -12.38 12.63 9.91
CA TYR A 221 -13.43 13.55 10.34
C TYR A 221 -14.05 13.15 11.68
N GLY A 222 -14.09 11.86 12.02
CA GLY A 222 -14.52 11.41 13.35
C GLY A 222 -13.59 11.91 14.46
N LEU A 223 -12.29 12.02 14.18
CA LEU A 223 -11.31 12.52 15.15
C LEU A 223 -11.25 14.07 15.19
N LEU A 224 -11.28 14.72 14.03
CA LEU A 224 -10.99 16.16 13.91
C LEU A 224 -12.22 17.05 13.81
N TRP A 225 -13.38 16.52 13.42
CA TRP A 225 -14.55 17.33 13.09
C TRP A 225 -15.81 16.95 13.87
N LYS A 226 -16.13 17.78 14.88
CA LYS A 226 -17.30 17.59 15.77
C LYS A 226 -18.65 17.54 15.06
N ARG A 227 -18.75 18.01 13.81
CA ARG A 227 -20.01 18.03 13.03
C ARG A 227 -20.16 16.82 12.11
N ALA A 228 -19.19 15.90 12.08
CA ALA A 228 -19.28 14.69 11.27
C ALA A 228 -20.52 13.86 11.66
N THR A 229 -21.29 13.41 10.67
CA THR A 229 -22.52 12.64 10.89
C THR A 229 -22.35 11.19 10.47
N LYS A 230 -23.11 10.28 11.08
CA LYS A 230 -23.10 8.84 10.77
C LYS A 230 -23.48 8.59 9.29
N LEU A 231 -24.46 9.33 8.78
CA LEU A 231 -24.86 9.23 7.37
C LEU A 231 -23.76 9.71 6.43
N GLY A 232 -23.11 10.84 6.74
CA GLY A 232 -21.95 11.33 5.99
C GLY A 232 -20.80 10.32 5.96
N ALA A 233 -20.51 9.66 7.08
CA ALA A 233 -19.48 8.62 7.16
C ALA A 233 -19.82 7.39 6.28
N ILE A 234 -21.06 6.90 6.32
CA ILE A 234 -21.47 5.74 5.52
C ILE A 234 -21.44 6.07 4.02
N ILE A 235 -22.02 7.20 3.61
CA ILE A 235 -22.12 7.60 2.20
C ILE A 235 -20.73 7.85 1.61
N SER A 236 -19.84 8.54 2.33
CA SER A 236 -18.45 8.75 1.88
C SER A 236 -17.67 7.45 1.72
N SER A 237 -17.85 6.51 2.65
CA SER A 237 -17.19 5.19 2.60
C SER A 237 -17.56 4.43 1.33
N PHE A 238 -18.86 4.34 1.03
CA PHE A 238 -19.34 3.64 -0.16
C PHE A 238 -19.04 4.40 -1.46
N ALA A 239 -19.10 5.74 -1.44
CA ALA A 239 -18.73 6.56 -2.59
C ALA A 239 -17.24 6.38 -2.94
N GLY A 240 -16.35 6.48 -1.96
CA GLY A 240 -14.92 6.28 -2.16
C GLY A 240 -14.58 4.87 -2.66
N LEU A 241 -15.15 3.83 -2.02
CA LEU A 241 -14.95 2.45 -2.44
C LEU A 241 -15.50 2.20 -3.85
N GLY A 242 -16.71 2.70 -4.13
CA GLY A 242 -17.35 2.60 -5.43
C GLY A 242 -16.49 3.26 -6.52
N THR A 243 -15.95 4.45 -6.27
CA THR A 243 -15.03 5.12 -7.21
C THR A 243 -13.80 4.25 -7.47
N THR A 244 -13.15 3.70 -6.43
CA THR A 244 -11.97 2.84 -6.62
C THR A 244 -12.29 1.60 -7.44
N LEU A 245 -13.37 0.87 -7.11
CA LEU A 245 -13.70 -0.39 -7.75
C LEU A 245 -14.24 -0.21 -9.18
N VAL A 246 -15.15 0.74 -9.40
CA VAL A 246 -15.73 0.99 -10.72
C VAL A 246 -14.66 1.52 -11.66
N TRP A 247 -13.84 2.48 -11.23
CA TRP A 247 -12.78 3.00 -12.08
C TRP A 247 -11.70 1.94 -12.34
N TYR A 248 -11.38 1.08 -11.37
CA TYR A 248 -10.49 -0.05 -11.63
C TYR A 248 -11.06 -1.01 -12.66
N ALA A 249 -12.35 -1.36 -12.57
CA ALA A 249 -13.02 -2.24 -13.53
C ALA A 249 -13.08 -1.66 -14.95
N LEU A 250 -13.18 -0.34 -15.08
CA LEU A 250 -13.18 0.36 -16.37
C LEU A 250 -11.78 0.66 -16.91
N SER A 251 -10.73 0.54 -16.09
CA SER A 251 -9.37 0.86 -16.51
C SER A 251 -8.65 -0.37 -17.06
N GLU A 252 -8.21 -0.30 -18.31
CA GLU A 252 -7.38 -1.33 -18.93
C GLU A 252 -5.89 -1.22 -18.52
N SER A 253 -5.50 -0.15 -17.83
CA SER A 253 -4.09 0.19 -17.57
C SER A 253 -3.68 -0.04 -16.13
N THR A 254 -2.81 -1.04 -15.92
CA THR A 254 -2.20 -1.33 -14.61
C THR A 254 -1.36 -0.17 -14.05
N LYS A 255 -0.91 0.75 -14.90
CA LYS A 255 -0.09 1.91 -14.51
C LYS A 255 -0.90 3.02 -13.81
N GLN A 256 -2.21 3.06 -14.03
CA GLN A 256 -3.09 4.09 -13.45
C GLN A 256 -3.65 3.70 -12.08
N VAL A 257 -3.40 2.46 -11.62
CA VAL A 257 -4.01 1.93 -10.40
C VAL A 257 -3.67 2.74 -9.14
N PRO A 258 -2.44 3.28 -8.94
CA PRO A 258 -2.18 4.21 -7.84
C PRO A 258 -3.05 5.47 -7.91
N THR A 259 -3.30 6.00 -9.12
CA THR A 259 -4.17 7.16 -9.34
C THR A 259 -5.62 6.85 -8.99
N ILE A 260 -6.12 5.69 -9.42
CA ILE A 260 -7.48 5.22 -9.13
C ILE A 260 -7.69 5.05 -7.63
N ALA A 261 -6.72 4.43 -6.94
CA ALA A 261 -6.73 4.23 -5.50
C ALA A 261 -6.80 5.58 -4.75
N SER A 262 -5.89 6.49 -5.08
CA SER A 262 -5.85 7.83 -4.48
C SER A 262 -7.09 8.66 -4.76
N ALA A 263 -7.67 8.54 -5.97
CA ALA A 263 -8.90 9.23 -6.30
C ALA A 263 -10.08 8.77 -5.43
N GLY A 264 -10.23 7.47 -5.16
CA GLY A 264 -11.27 6.99 -4.24
C GLY A 264 -11.10 7.50 -2.81
N MET A 265 -9.86 7.61 -2.34
CA MET A 265 -9.56 8.22 -1.03
C MET A 265 -9.95 9.70 -0.99
N ILE A 266 -9.65 10.45 -2.05
CA ILE A 266 -10.03 11.86 -2.18
C ILE A 266 -11.55 12.00 -2.25
N VAL A 267 -12.24 11.16 -3.02
CA VAL A 267 -13.71 11.16 -3.09
C VAL A 267 -14.31 10.92 -1.70
N SER A 268 -13.81 9.93 -0.97
CA SER A 268 -14.25 9.68 0.41
C SER A 268 -14.12 10.93 1.28
N LEU A 269 -12.95 11.59 1.23
CA LEU A 269 -12.69 12.82 2.00
C LEU A 269 -13.59 13.99 1.59
N LEU A 270 -13.91 14.15 0.31
CA LEU A 270 -14.75 15.25 -0.17
C LEU A 270 -16.24 15.03 0.06
N VAL A 271 -16.71 13.79 -0.07
CA VAL A 271 -18.14 13.46 0.04
C VAL A 271 -18.66 13.66 1.46
N LEU A 272 -17.86 13.37 2.50
CA LEU A 272 -18.32 13.47 3.88
C LEU A 272 -18.73 14.92 4.24
N PRO A 273 -17.89 15.96 4.04
CA PRO A 273 -18.31 17.36 4.25
C PRO A 273 -19.53 17.78 3.44
N ILE A 274 -19.65 17.33 2.20
CA ILE A 274 -20.79 17.68 1.33
C ILE A 274 -22.09 17.12 1.92
N VAL A 275 -22.10 15.83 2.30
CA VAL A 275 -23.29 15.19 2.89
C VAL A 275 -23.67 15.87 4.21
N VAL A 276 -22.69 16.18 5.05
CA VAL A 276 -22.94 16.92 6.31
C VAL A 276 -23.52 18.31 6.03
N GLY A 277 -23.02 19.01 5.00
CA GLY A 277 -23.55 20.30 4.56
C GLY A 277 -25.01 20.22 4.13
N ILE A 278 -25.34 19.23 3.29
CA ILE A 278 -26.72 18.95 2.85
C ILE A 278 -27.61 18.63 4.05
N GLU A 279 -27.16 17.75 4.95
CA GLU A 279 -27.91 17.38 6.16
C GLU A 279 -28.18 18.59 7.07
N SER A 280 -27.17 19.44 7.26
CA SER A 280 -27.32 20.66 8.07
C SER A 280 -28.31 21.67 7.46
N THR A 281 -28.43 21.69 6.13
CA THR A 281 -29.38 22.55 5.41
C THR A 281 -30.80 21.99 5.48
N LEU A 282 -30.95 20.66 5.36
CA LEU A 282 -32.24 19.98 5.49
C LEU A 282 -32.79 20.10 6.93
N ARG A 283 -31.93 19.99 7.94
CA ARG A 283 -32.32 20.20 9.35
C ARG A 283 -32.70 21.65 9.67
N ARG A 284 -32.26 22.63 8.87
CA ARG A 284 -32.55 24.06 9.05
C ARG A 284 -33.85 24.51 8.39
N LYS A 285 -34.42 23.75 7.46
CA LYS A 285 -35.79 24.00 6.99
C LYS A 285 -36.74 23.50 8.09
N PRO A 286 -37.45 24.38 8.83
CA PRO A 286 -38.51 23.92 9.72
C PRO A 286 -39.58 23.26 8.86
N ALA A 287 -40.31 22.31 9.44
CA ALA A 287 -41.57 21.84 8.89
C ALA A 287 -42.42 23.07 8.54
N ALA A 288 -42.51 23.40 7.25
CA ALA A 288 -43.51 24.32 6.77
C ALA A 288 -44.83 23.55 6.83
N SER A 289 -45.63 23.95 7.82
CA SER A 289 -47.07 23.69 7.98
C SER A 289 -47.83 23.88 6.67
#